data_AF-A0A2W6RMQ0-F1
#
_entry.id   AF-A0A2W6RMQ0-F1
#
_cell.length_a   1.000
_cell.length_b   1.000
_cell.length_c   1.000
_cell.angle_alpha   90.00
_cell.angle_beta   90.00
_cell.angle_gamma   90.00
#
_symmetry.space_group_name_H-M   'P 1'
#
loop_
_entity.id
_entity.type
_entity.pdbx_description
1 polymer ?
#
loop_
_entity_poly.entity_id
_entity_poly.type
_entity_poly.pdbx_seq_one_letter_code
_entity_poly.pdbx_strand_id
1 'polypeptide(L)'
;MYLYLLKLANDNGGYEVSITDSTIADALSLTRKTVKPTKDKLRALGLLQFENKRGHPCSYRLLLDYAIPVSESATIQNTTSNSKPIEAMVDHKVIRLSDNDIGDIAVQNVEEPSVCFNSGSYPSWEEFIQYARTLKTYDVTLDSEIRNKYLLWLENDWKNAAGRPITNWRSSLKSTLPYMKTQVTNTSPLSMEYISKIKRPKTS
;
A
#
# COMPACT_ATOMS: atom_id res chain seq x y z
N MET A 1 -11.17 2.10 8.08
CA MET A 1 -11.44 1.52 9.42
C MET A 1 -10.22 1.60 10.33
N TYR A 2 -9.10 0.96 10.00
CA TYR A 2 -7.89 0.97 10.84
C TYR A 2 -7.43 2.39 11.23
N LEU A 3 -7.23 3.28 10.25
CA LEU A 3 -6.84 4.67 10.51
C LEU A 3 -7.81 5.45 11.41
N TYR A 4 -9.09 5.11 11.35
CA TYR A 4 -10.11 5.74 12.20
C TYR A 4 -10.00 5.26 13.65
N LEU A 5 -9.78 3.95 13.86
CA LEU A 5 -9.49 3.41 15.19
C LEU A 5 -8.17 3.95 15.74
N LEU A 6 -7.15 4.12 14.88
CA LEU A 6 -5.87 4.72 15.25
C LEU A 6 -6.03 6.16 15.72
N LYS A 7 -6.80 6.97 14.99
CA LYS A 7 -7.14 8.34 15.41
C LYS A 7 -7.84 8.33 16.78
N LEU A 8 -8.86 7.48 16.94
CA LEU A 8 -9.65 7.44 18.17
C LEU A 8 -8.82 6.96 19.37
N ALA A 9 -7.91 6.02 19.16
CA ALA A 9 -6.98 5.56 20.18
C ALA A 9 -5.98 6.66 20.59
N ASN A 10 -5.44 7.38 19.59
CA ASN A 10 -4.56 8.52 19.80
C ASN A 10 -5.26 9.64 20.60
N ASP A 11 -6.51 9.96 20.27
CA ASP A 11 -7.33 10.95 20.98
C ASP A 11 -7.56 10.53 22.45
N ASN A 12 -7.62 9.22 22.73
CA ASN A 12 -7.73 8.65 24.08
C ASN A 12 -6.38 8.44 24.79
N GLY A 13 -5.25 8.80 24.16
CA GLY A 13 -3.91 8.63 24.72
C GLY A 13 -3.47 7.17 24.90
N GLY A 14 -4.03 6.24 24.13
CA GLY A 14 -3.75 4.80 24.27
C GLY A 14 -3.91 4.01 22.98
N TYR A 15 -4.00 2.69 23.13
CA TYR A 15 -4.16 1.74 22.02
C TYR A 15 -5.47 0.95 22.10
N GLU A 16 -6.29 1.21 23.13
CA GLU A 16 -7.57 0.55 23.35
C GLU A 16 -8.73 1.51 23.11
N VAL A 17 -9.75 1.04 22.41
CA VAL A 17 -10.94 1.80 22.06
C VAL A 17 -12.17 0.93 22.21
N SER A 18 -13.19 1.43 22.92
CA SER A 18 -14.49 0.77 23.06
C SER A 18 -15.51 1.45 22.16
N ILE A 19 -15.95 0.79 21.09
CA ILE A 19 -16.86 1.37 20.10
C ILE A 19 -17.72 0.28 19.44
N THR A 20 -18.96 0.61 19.04
CA THR A 20 -19.85 -0.37 18.40
C THR A 20 -19.61 -0.42 16.88
N ASP A 21 -19.94 -1.56 16.26
CA ASP A 21 -19.82 -1.70 14.80
C ASP A 21 -20.70 -0.72 14.04
N SER A 22 -21.84 -0.30 14.62
CA SER A 22 -22.75 0.67 14.02
C SER A 22 -22.16 2.07 14.01
N THR A 23 -21.54 2.52 15.10
CA THR A 23 -20.91 3.85 15.12
C THR A 23 -19.71 3.93 14.19
N ILE A 24 -18.94 2.84 14.03
CA ILE A 24 -17.87 2.76 13.01
C ILE A 24 -18.47 2.81 11.59
N ALA A 25 -19.57 2.10 11.36
CA ALA A 25 -20.26 2.09 10.07
C ALA A 25 -20.73 3.51 9.71
N ASP A 26 -21.38 4.19 10.64
CA ASP A 26 -21.88 5.56 10.45
C ASP A 26 -20.74 6.56 10.25
N ALA A 27 -19.71 6.51 11.10
CA ALA A 27 -18.55 7.42 11.02
C ALA A 27 -17.76 7.29 9.71
N LEU A 28 -17.74 6.09 9.11
CA LEU A 28 -17.02 5.82 7.87
C LEU A 28 -17.94 5.80 6.64
N SER A 29 -19.24 6.06 6.80
CA SER A 29 -20.25 5.88 5.74
C SER A 29 -20.18 4.48 5.09
N LEU A 30 -19.93 3.46 5.91
CA LEU A 30 -19.85 2.05 5.53
C LEU A 30 -21.07 1.29 6.02
N THR A 31 -21.35 0.12 5.44
CA THR A 31 -22.37 -0.77 5.97
C THR A 31 -21.79 -1.66 7.09
N ARG A 32 -22.63 -2.06 8.06
CA ARG A 32 -22.24 -3.04 9.09
C ARG A 32 -21.72 -4.36 8.51
N LYS A 33 -22.26 -4.75 7.34
CA LYS A 33 -21.81 -5.92 6.56
C LYS A 33 -20.37 -5.80 6.06
N THR A 34 -19.85 -4.58 5.95
CA THR A 34 -18.46 -4.28 5.54
C THR A 34 -17.53 -4.17 6.75
N VAL A 35 -18.01 -3.60 7.86
CA VAL A 35 -17.21 -3.44 9.10
C VAL A 35 -16.75 -4.79 9.65
N LYS A 36 -17.65 -5.79 9.69
CA LYS A 36 -17.35 -7.14 10.20
C LYS A 36 -16.18 -7.84 9.47
N PRO A 37 -16.24 -8.08 8.14
CA PRO A 37 -15.12 -8.71 7.45
C PRO A 37 -13.85 -7.85 7.47
N THR A 38 -13.98 -6.52 7.55
CA THR A 38 -12.81 -5.63 7.63
C THR A 38 -12.07 -5.79 8.95
N LYS A 39 -12.77 -5.82 10.10
CA LYS A 39 -12.11 -6.07 11.39
C LYS A 39 -11.54 -7.48 11.51
N ASP A 40 -12.20 -8.47 10.91
CA ASP A 40 -11.68 -9.83 10.85
C ASP A 40 -10.38 -9.89 10.04
N LYS A 41 -10.30 -9.19 8.90
CA LYS A 41 -9.05 -9.05 8.11
C LYS A 41 -7.95 -8.35 8.91
N LEU A 42 -8.26 -7.25 9.59
CA LEU A 42 -7.28 -6.53 10.41
C LEU A 42 -6.73 -7.40 11.55
N ARG A 43 -7.58 -8.27 12.12
CA ARG A 43 -7.14 -9.28 13.10
C ARG A 43 -6.24 -10.33 12.47
N ALA A 44 -6.60 -10.85 11.29
CA ALA A 44 -5.79 -11.83 10.58
C ALA A 44 -4.40 -11.29 10.21
N LEU A 45 -4.30 -9.99 9.92
CA LEU A 45 -3.03 -9.30 9.64
C LEU A 45 -2.23 -8.96 10.92
N GLY A 46 -2.74 -9.28 12.11
CA GLY A 46 -2.07 -8.94 13.36
C GLY A 46 -2.04 -7.45 13.69
N LEU A 47 -2.88 -6.63 13.03
CA LEU A 47 -2.94 -5.18 13.26
C LEU A 47 -3.92 -4.80 14.38
N LEU A 48 -4.86 -5.70 14.70
CA LEU A 48 -5.99 -5.39 15.56
C LEU A 48 -6.43 -6.63 16.35
N GLN A 49 -6.48 -6.52 17.67
CA GLN A 49 -7.23 -7.45 18.51
C GLN A 49 -8.59 -6.86 18.85
N PHE A 50 -9.62 -7.69 19.01
CA PHE A 50 -10.90 -7.20 19.49
C PHE A 50 -11.63 -8.24 20.31
N GLU A 51 -12.44 -7.80 21.27
CA GLU A 51 -13.30 -8.64 22.08
C GLU A 51 -14.77 -8.25 21.91
N ASN A 52 -15.62 -9.25 21.69
CA ASN A 52 -17.07 -9.07 21.63
C ASN A 52 -17.68 -9.59 22.94
N LYS A 53 -18.07 -8.68 23.84
CA LYS A 53 -18.82 -9.03 25.05
C LYS A 53 -20.31 -8.85 24.77
N ARG A 54 -21.15 -9.85 25.10
CA ARG A 54 -22.59 -9.75 24.88
C ARG A 54 -23.14 -8.50 25.58
N GLY A 55 -23.91 -7.70 24.85
CA GLY A 55 -24.53 -6.48 25.38
C GLY A 55 -23.58 -5.29 25.61
N HIS A 56 -22.30 -5.39 25.26
CA HIS A 56 -21.32 -4.32 25.44
C HIS A 56 -20.72 -3.89 24.08
N PRO A 57 -20.23 -2.65 23.95
CA PRO A 57 -19.45 -2.24 22.79
C PRO A 57 -18.25 -3.16 22.56
N CYS A 58 -17.79 -3.26 21.31
CA CYS A 58 -16.62 -4.06 20.98
C CYS A 58 -15.38 -3.31 21.47
N SER A 59 -14.54 -3.96 22.28
CA SER A 59 -13.23 -3.45 22.66
C SER A 59 -12.24 -3.78 21.55
N TYR A 60 -11.54 -2.78 21.05
CA TYR A 60 -10.52 -2.86 20.02
C TYR A 60 -9.18 -2.49 20.64
N ARG A 61 -8.15 -3.33 20.42
CA ARG A 61 -6.77 -3.07 20.83
C ARG A 61 -5.88 -3.07 19.60
N LEU A 62 -5.20 -1.95 19.36
CA LEU A 62 -4.21 -1.82 18.29
C LEU A 62 -2.93 -2.56 18.69
N LEU A 63 -2.35 -3.27 17.73
CA LEU A 63 -1.10 -4.01 17.93
C LEU A 63 0.01 -3.29 17.15
N LEU A 64 1.10 -2.96 17.86
CA LEU A 64 2.29 -2.32 17.27
C LEU A 64 3.30 -3.36 16.77
N ASP A 65 3.27 -4.56 17.34
CA ASP A 65 4.14 -5.68 17.00
C ASP A 65 3.55 -6.46 15.82
N TYR A 66 3.33 -5.77 14.70
CA TYR A 66 2.96 -6.45 13.47
C TYR A 66 4.21 -7.06 12.86
N ALA A 67 4.32 -8.39 12.95
CA ALA A 67 5.25 -9.14 12.12
C ALA A 67 4.79 -8.94 10.68
N ILE A 68 5.40 -7.99 9.96
CA ILE A 68 5.29 -7.94 8.51
C ILE A 68 5.91 -9.25 8.05
N PRO A 69 5.13 -10.20 7.51
CA PRO A 69 5.73 -11.30 6.80
C PRO A 69 6.40 -10.63 5.60
N VAL A 70 7.73 -10.49 5.64
CA VAL A 70 8.49 -10.30 4.42
C VAL A 70 8.19 -11.57 3.64
N SER A 71 7.22 -11.47 2.72
CA SER A 71 6.82 -12.58 1.88
C SER A 71 7.94 -12.78 0.86
N GLU A 72 9.04 -13.38 1.31
CA GLU A 72 9.82 -14.24 0.44
C GLU A 72 8.83 -15.25 -0.14
N SER A 73 8.76 -15.28 -1.48
CA SER A 73 7.75 -15.97 -2.27
C SER A 73 7.25 -17.25 -1.61
N ALA A 74 5.99 -17.24 -1.17
CA ALA A 74 5.31 -18.44 -0.74
C ALA A 74 5.25 -19.41 -1.94
N THR A 75 6.14 -20.39 -1.90
CA THR A 75 6.13 -21.57 -2.77
C THR A 75 4.80 -22.29 -2.54
N ILE A 76 4.14 -22.59 -3.65
CA ILE A 76 2.93 -23.40 -3.77
C ILE A 76 3.10 -24.68 -2.94
N GLN A 77 2.22 -24.91 -1.97
CA GLN A 77 2.04 -26.24 -1.39
C GLN A 77 0.65 -26.76 -1.73
N ASN A 78 0.66 -27.75 -2.63
CA ASN A 78 -0.46 -28.63 -2.92
C ASN A 78 -0.71 -29.59 -1.74
N THR A 79 -1.97 -30.01 -1.61
CA THR A 79 -2.49 -31.23 -0.96
C THR A 79 -2.57 -31.34 0.57
N THR A 80 -3.81 -31.30 1.06
CA THR A 80 -4.45 -32.11 2.12
C THR A 80 -3.57 -33.00 3.02
N SER A 81 -3.62 -32.78 4.34
CA SER A 81 -3.56 -33.87 5.34
C SER A 81 -4.01 -33.45 6.74
N ASN A 82 -4.68 -34.40 7.40
CA ASN A 82 -5.10 -34.41 8.81
C ASN A 82 -3.89 -34.53 9.77
N SER A 83 -4.17 -34.24 11.06
CA SER A 83 -3.46 -34.59 12.32
C SER A 83 -2.61 -33.50 13.02
N LYS A 84 -2.91 -33.31 14.31
CA LYS A 84 -2.13 -32.60 15.35
C LYS A 84 -1.22 -33.62 16.10
N PRO A 85 -0.53 -33.24 17.20
CA PRO A 85 0.73 -32.49 17.35
C PRO A 85 1.79 -33.35 18.11
N ILE A 86 2.82 -32.73 18.75
CA ILE A 86 3.86 -33.25 19.72
C ILE A 86 5.28 -33.16 19.11
N GLU A 87 6.39 -32.76 19.74
CA GLU A 87 6.82 -32.04 20.96
C GLU A 87 8.38 -31.94 20.88
N ALA A 88 8.98 -31.06 21.67
CA ALA A 88 10.40 -30.67 21.82
C ALA A 88 11.56 -31.63 21.44
N MET A 89 12.71 -31.06 20.99
CA MET A 89 14.02 -31.09 21.69
C MET A 89 15.18 -30.41 20.88
N VAL A 90 15.77 -29.39 21.53
CA VAL A 90 17.18 -28.92 21.59
C VAL A 90 18.21 -29.45 20.57
N ASP A 91 18.91 -28.56 19.83
CA ASP A 91 20.38 -28.40 19.96
C ASP A 91 20.89 -27.10 19.29
N HIS A 92 21.72 -26.33 20.01
CA HIS A 92 22.41 -25.13 19.52
C HIS A 92 23.80 -25.51 19.04
N LYS A 93 24.17 -25.21 17.79
CA LYS A 93 25.56 -25.27 17.33
C LYS A 93 26.01 -24.00 16.65
N VAL A 94 27.11 -23.50 17.18
CA VAL A 94 27.72 -22.19 17.02
C VAL A 94 28.47 -22.02 15.70
N ILE A 95 28.40 -20.77 15.23
CA ILE A 95 29.16 -20.07 14.19
C ILE A 95 30.65 -20.44 14.16
N ARG A 96 31.18 -20.76 12.98
CA ARG A 96 32.60 -20.57 12.62
C ARG A 96 32.71 -20.30 11.12
N LEU A 97 33.07 -19.07 10.76
CA LEU A 97 33.85 -18.80 9.55
C LEU A 97 34.87 -17.71 9.89
N SER A 98 36.11 -18.01 9.52
CA SER A 98 37.36 -17.46 10.04
C SER A 98 37.71 -16.08 9.48
N ASP A 99 38.46 -15.34 10.30
CA ASP A 99 39.23 -14.15 9.94
C ASP A 99 40.20 -14.41 8.78
N ASN A 100 40.30 -13.44 7.85
CA ASN A 100 41.55 -13.01 7.24
C ASN A 100 41.39 -11.59 6.66
N ASP A 101 42.15 -10.69 7.28
CA ASP A 101 42.85 -9.51 6.77
C ASP A 101 42.11 -8.30 6.17
N ILE A 102 42.36 -7.19 6.88
CA ILE A 102 42.10 -5.79 6.58
C ILE A 102 43.06 -5.31 5.50
N GLY A 103 42.52 -4.73 4.42
CA GLY A 103 43.26 -3.97 3.42
C GLY A 103 42.41 -2.81 2.91
N ASP A 104 42.80 -1.61 3.30
CA ASP A 104 42.25 -0.30 2.96
C ASP A 104 42.21 -0.04 1.44
N ILE A 105 41.23 0.73 0.93
CA ILE A 105 41.30 1.74 -0.17
C ILE A 105 39.89 2.11 -0.71
N ALA A 106 39.54 3.39 -0.48
CA ALA A 106 38.80 4.36 -1.29
C ALA A 106 37.33 4.12 -1.79
N VAL A 107 36.44 4.88 -1.14
CA VAL A 107 35.21 5.58 -1.60
C VAL A 107 34.85 5.52 -3.09
N GLN A 108 33.64 5.02 -3.42
CA GLN A 108 32.71 5.66 -4.36
C GLN A 108 31.27 5.09 -4.31
N ASN A 109 30.33 6.03 -4.12
CA ASN A 109 28.90 6.07 -4.48
C ASN A 109 27.90 4.98 -4.09
N VAL A 110 26.78 5.49 -3.55
CA VAL A 110 25.51 4.86 -3.27
C VAL A 110 24.81 4.52 -4.59
N GLU A 111 24.59 3.24 -4.87
CA GLU A 111 23.55 2.79 -5.80
C GLU A 111 22.72 1.70 -5.12
N GLU A 112 21.40 1.88 -5.18
CA GLU A 112 20.37 0.96 -4.69
C GLU A 112 20.63 -0.48 -5.16
N PRO A 113 20.34 -1.49 -4.33
CA PRO A 113 20.34 -2.87 -4.78
C PRO A 113 19.19 -3.05 -5.79
N SER A 114 19.58 -3.00 -7.06
CA SER A 114 18.80 -3.39 -8.21
C SER A 114 18.59 -4.90 -8.14
N VAL A 115 17.41 -5.32 -7.67
CA VAL A 115 16.96 -6.71 -7.82
C VAL A 115 16.23 -6.84 -9.15
N CYS A 116 16.90 -7.47 -10.10
CA CYS A 116 16.31 -7.93 -11.36
C CYS A 116 15.36 -9.11 -11.10
N PHE A 117 14.06 -8.90 -11.36
CA PHE A 117 13.08 -9.99 -11.44
C PHE A 117 12.96 -10.45 -12.90
N ASN A 118 13.14 -11.75 -13.10
CA ASN A 118 13.10 -12.42 -14.40
C ASN A 118 11.72 -12.29 -15.09
N SER A 119 11.75 -11.67 -16.26
CA SER A 119 11.26 -12.18 -17.56
C SER A 119 9.92 -12.94 -17.58
N GLY A 120 8.85 -12.22 -17.91
CA GLY A 120 7.66 -12.87 -18.49
C GLY A 120 6.51 -11.95 -18.93
N SER A 121 6.21 -10.85 -18.22
CA SER A 121 4.96 -10.11 -18.50
C SER A 121 4.99 -8.59 -18.31
N TYR A 122 6.04 -8.00 -17.73
CA TYR A 122 6.09 -6.56 -17.48
C TYR A 122 7.53 -6.02 -17.61
N PRO A 123 7.71 -4.74 -17.94
CA PRO A 123 9.01 -4.13 -18.19
C PRO A 123 9.75 -3.78 -16.89
N SER A 124 11.07 -3.64 -16.98
CA SER A 124 11.85 -2.99 -15.94
C SER A 124 11.48 -1.50 -15.84
N TRP A 125 11.78 -0.86 -14.70
CA TRP A 125 11.59 0.57 -14.54
C TRP A 125 12.30 1.37 -15.65
N GLU A 126 13.53 0.99 -15.99
CA GLU A 126 14.32 1.66 -17.03
C GLU A 126 13.65 1.56 -18.41
N GLU A 127 13.16 0.37 -18.80
CA GLU A 127 12.43 0.23 -20.06
C GLU A 127 11.10 1.02 -20.04
N PHE A 128 10.43 1.06 -18.89
CA PHE A 128 9.18 1.78 -18.71
C PHE A 128 9.33 3.29 -18.89
N ILE A 129 10.33 3.90 -18.24
CA ILE A 129 10.59 5.33 -18.33
C ILE A 129 11.19 5.71 -19.69
N GLN A 130 12.03 4.85 -20.27
CA GLN A 130 12.57 5.07 -21.60
C GLN A 130 11.45 5.12 -22.65
N TYR A 131 10.48 4.21 -22.57
CA TYR A 131 9.29 4.26 -23.43
C TYR A 131 8.48 5.54 -23.17
N ALA A 132 8.28 5.94 -21.91
CA ALA A 132 7.55 7.16 -21.58
C ALA A 132 8.19 8.39 -22.24
N ARG A 133 9.52 8.50 -22.18
CA ARG A 133 10.32 9.58 -22.82
C ARG A 133 10.15 9.66 -24.33
N THR A 134 9.82 8.55 -25.00
CA THR A 134 9.55 8.56 -26.45
C THR A 134 8.21 9.21 -26.83
N LEU A 135 7.29 9.37 -25.88
CA LEU A 135 5.95 9.89 -26.16
C LEU A 135 5.97 11.42 -26.26
N LYS A 136 5.36 11.97 -27.32
CA LYS A 136 5.26 13.44 -27.52
C LYS A 136 4.57 14.19 -26.38
N THR A 137 3.78 13.49 -25.57
CA THR A 137 3.03 14.03 -24.42
C THR A 137 3.84 14.02 -23.12
N TYR A 138 5.06 13.49 -23.15
CA TYR A 138 5.93 13.38 -21.99
C TYR A 138 6.47 14.75 -21.56
N ASP A 139 6.69 14.88 -20.26
CA ASP A 139 7.28 16.04 -19.60
C ASP A 139 8.15 15.51 -18.45
N VAL A 140 9.32 16.11 -18.22
CA VAL A 140 10.27 15.70 -17.16
C VAL A 140 9.65 15.87 -15.77
N THR A 141 8.74 16.84 -15.60
CA THR A 141 7.98 17.02 -14.36
C THR A 141 7.10 15.82 -14.00
N LEU A 142 6.81 14.97 -14.99
CA LEU A 142 5.93 13.82 -14.85
C LEU A 142 6.67 12.56 -14.38
N ASP A 143 8.01 12.59 -14.27
CA ASP A 143 8.81 11.42 -13.88
C ASP A 143 8.38 10.83 -12.53
N SER A 144 8.09 11.71 -11.55
CA SER A 144 7.59 11.30 -10.23
C SER A 144 6.24 10.58 -10.32
N GLU A 145 5.33 11.08 -11.15
CA GLU A 145 4.00 10.50 -11.35
C GLU A 145 4.06 9.17 -12.11
N ILE A 146 4.93 9.10 -13.13
CA ILE A 146 5.18 7.89 -13.91
C ILE A 146 5.78 6.81 -13.00
N ARG A 147 6.70 7.17 -12.11
CA ARG A 147 7.27 6.28 -11.09
C ARG A 147 6.21 5.77 -10.12
N ASN A 148 5.41 6.67 -9.55
CA ASN A 148 4.31 6.28 -8.67
C ASN A 148 3.34 5.33 -9.38
N LYS A 149 3.03 5.58 -10.65
CA LYS A 149 2.17 4.70 -11.43
C LYS A 149 2.77 3.31 -11.64
N TYR A 150 4.06 3.25 -11.96
CA TYR A 150 4.79 1.99 -12.11
C TYR A 150 4.74 1.16 -10.82
N LEU A 151 5.02 1.79 -9.67
CA LEU A 151 4.95 1.13 -8.37
C LEU A 151 3.53 0.63 -8.06
N LEU A 152 2.51 1.45 -8.33
CA LEU A 152 1.12 1.03 -8.14
C LEU A 152 0.74 -0.18 -9.00
N TRP A 153 1.25 -0.28 -10.24
CA TRP A 153 1.02 -1.47 -11.05
C TRP A 153 1.82 -2.66 -10.55
N LEU A 154 3.05 -2.45 -10.09
CA LEU A 154 3.88 -3.49 -9.50
C LEU A 154 3.25 -4.09 -8.24
N GLU A 155 2.76 -3.25 -7.33
CA GLU A 155 2.08 -3.66 -6.09
C GLU A 155 0.76 -4.39 -6.35
N ASN A 156 0.07 -4.11 -7.45
CA ASN A 156 -1.20 -4.74 -7.83
C ASN A 156 -1.02 -5.95 -8.76
N ASP A 157 0.11 -6.67 -8.68
CA ASP A 157 0.45 -7.81 -9.55
C ASP A 157 0.32 -7.49 -11.05
N TRP A 158 0.63 -6.25 -11.44
CA TRP A 158 0.47 -5.76 -12.81
C TRP A 158 -0.97 -5.86 -13.34
N LYS A 159 -1.97 -5.64 -12.48
CA LYS A 159 -3.40 -5.65 -12.82
C LYS A 159 -4.00 -4.26 -12.75
N ASN A 160 -5.05 -4.03 -13.54
CA ASN A 160 -5.86 -2.83 -13.47
C ASN A 160 -6.83 -2.89 -12.26
N ALA A 161 -7.52 -1.78 -11.94
CA ALA A 161 -8.49 -1.70 -10.85
C ALA A 161 -9.64 -2.74 -10.93
N ALA A 162 -9.93 -3.23 -12.14
CA ALA A 162 -10.91 -4.30 -12.37
C ALA A 162 -10.33 -5.73 -12.20
N GLY A 163 -9.10 -5.88 -11.70
CA GLY A 163 -8.41 -7.15 -11.50
C GLY A 163 -7.89 -7.82 -12.78
N ARG A 164 -7.97 -7.15 -13.94
CA ARG A 164 -7.48 -7.67 -15.22
C ARG A 164 -5.99 -7.41 -15.38
N PRO A 165 -5.18 -8.38 -15.83
CA PRO A 165 -3.75 -8.17 -16.07
C PRO A 165 -3.50 -7.14 -17.17
N ILE A 166 -2.51 -6.28 -16.98
CA ILE A 166 -2.10 -5.24 -17.93
C ILE A 166 -1.13 -5.86 -18.93
N THR A 167 -1.66 -6.51 -19.96
CA THR A 167 -0.85 -7.16 -21.01
C THR A 167 -0.16 -6.14 -21.91
N ASN A 168 -0.84 -5.04 -22.27
CA ASN A 168 -0.30 -3.97 -23.09
C ASN A 168 -0.06 -2.70 -22.26
N TRP A 169 0.98 -2.75 -21.44
CA TRP A 169 1.35 -1.65 -20.54
C TRP A 169 1.72 -0.38 -21.28
N ARG A 170 2.27 -0.47 -22.50
CA ARG A 170 2.63 0.68 -23.34
C ARG A 170 1.41 1.51 -23.73
N SER A 171 0.37 0.85 -24.25
CA SER A 171 -0.92 1.50 -24.55
C SER A 171 -1.59 2.05 -23.31
N SER A 172 -1.51 1.31 -22.20
CA SER A 172 -2.06 1.74 -20.91
C SER A 172 -1.39 3.02 -20.43
N LEU A 173 -0.04 3.06 -20.41
CA LEU A 173 0.74 4.22 -20.02
C LEU A 173 0.40 5.43 -20.90
N LYS A 174 0.43 5.25 -22.23
CA LYS A 174 0.09 6.29 -23.21
C LYS A 174 -1.29 6.90 -22.96
N SER A 175 -2.29 6.09 -22.61
CA SER A 175 -3.63 6.59 -22.29
C SER A 175 -3.69 7.32 -20.95
N THR A 176 -2.84 6.96 -19.99
CA THR A 176 -2.84 7.57 -18.64
C THR A 176 -2.04 8.87 -18.55
N LEU A 177 -1.02 9.06 -19.40
CA LEU A 177 -0.15 10.25 -19.36
C LEU A 177 -0.91 11.59 -19.42
N PRO A 178 -1.92 11.80 -20.30
CA PRO A 178 -2.66 13.06 -20.34
C PRO A 178 -3.33 13.40 -19.00
N TYR A 179 -3.84 12.40 -18.28
CA TYR A 179 -4.50 12.57 -16.99
C TYR A 179 -3.53 12.86 -15.85
N MET A 180 -2.29 12.40 -15.95
CA MET A 180 -1.24 12.77 -15.00
C MET A 180 -0.84 14.23 -15.21
N LYS A 181 -0.70 14.65 -16.47
CA LYS A 181 -0.36 16.04 -16.81
C LYS A 181 -1.42 17.02 -16.32
N THR A 182 -2.71 16.72 -16.52
CA THR A 182 -3.77 17.59 -16.01
C THR A 182 -3.76 17.70 -14.49
N GLN A 183 -3.40 16.65 -13.75
CA GLN A 183 -3.28 16.73 -12.29
C GLN A 183 -2.14 17.65 -11.86
N VAL A 184 -0.98 17.57 -12.52
CA VAL A 184 0.16 18.45 -12.24
C VAL A 184 -0.15 19.91 -12.63
N THR A 185 -0.85 20.16 -13.74
CA THR A 185 -1.18 21.53 -14.16
C THR A 185 -2.32 22.16 -13.34
N ASN A 186 -3.30 21.37 -12.86
CA ASN A 186 -4.42 21.86 -12.04
C ASN A 186 -4.12 21.88 -10.54
N THR A 187 -2.96 21.36 -10.10
CA THR A 187 -2.43 21.52 -8.74
C THR A 187 -1.61 22.80 -8.59
N SER A 188 -1.35 23.53 -9.68
CA SER A 188 -1.24 24.98 -9.56
C SER A 188 -2.58 25.44 -8.99
N PRO A 189 -2.61 26.11 -7.82
CA PRO A 189 -3.85 26.39 -7.12
C PRO A 189 -4.80 27.01 -8.13
N LEU A 190 -5.92 26.34 -8.39
CA LEU A 190 -7.10 26.98 -8.96
C LEU A 190 -7.29 28.23 -8.12
N SER A 191 -6.85 29.36 -8.68
CA SER A 191 -6.90 30.65 -8.04
C SER A 191 -8.37 30.87 -7.71
N MET A 192 -8.74 30.62 -6.46
CA MET A 192 -10.02 30.99 -5.85
C MET A 192 -10.26 32.51 -5.91
N GLU A 193 -9.29 33.25 -6.44
CA GLU A 193 -9.23 34.70 -6.49
C GLU A 193 -10.09 35.31 -7.60
N TYR A 194 -10.67 34.50 -8.51
CA TYR A 194 -11.55 35.03 -9.56
C TYR A 194 -12.87 34.26 -9.70
N ILE A 195 -13.74 34.41 -8.69
CA ILE A 195 -15.17 34.12 -8.86
C ILE A 195 -15.86 35.41 -9.31
N SER A 196 -16.43 35.41 -10.50
CA SER A 196 -17.23 36.51 -11.04
C SER A 196 -18.41 36.83 -10.11
N LYS A 197 -18.47 38.05 -9.56
CA LYS A 197 -19.63 38.52 -8.77
C LYS A 197 -20.88 38.63 -9.66
N ILE A 198 -21.82 37.70 -9.50
CA ILE A 198 -23.14 37.73 -10.17
C ILE A 198 -23.95 38.92 -9.64
N LYS A 199 -24.37 39.85 -10.52
CA LYS A 199 -25.29 40.94 -10.15
C LYS A 199 -26.74 40.46 -10.22
N ARG A 200 -27.53 40.70 -9.17
CA ARG A 200 -28.97 40.44 -9.18
C ARG A 200 -29.71 41.53 -9.97
N PRO A 201 -30.79 41.20 -10.71
CA PRO A 201 -31.62 42.19 -11.38
C PRO A 201 -32.34 43.09 -10.35
N LYS A 202 -32.56 44.35 -10.70
CA LYS A 202 -33.35 45.29 -9.91
C LYS A 202 -34.82 44.91 -10.04
N THR A 203 -35.48 44.68 -8.91
CA THR A 203 -36.94 44.55 -8.85
C THR A 203 -37.56 45.91 -9.12
N SER A 204 -38.42 45.99 -10.14
CA SER A 204 -39.22 47.16 -10.48
C SER A 204 -40.50 47.23 -9.66
#